data_AF-A0A962CLI7-F1
#
_entry.id   AF-A0A962CLI7-F1
#
_cell.length_a   1.000
_cell.length_b   1.000
_cell.length_c   1.000
_cell.angle_alpha   90.00
_cell.angle_beta   90.00
_cell.angle_gamma   90.00
#
_symmetry.space_group_name_H-M   'P 1'
#
loop_
_entity.id
_entity.type
_entity.pdbx_description
1 polymer ?
#
loop_
_entity_poly.entity_id
_entity_poly.type
_entity_poly.pdbx_seq_one_letter_code
_entity_poly.pdbx_strand_id
1 'polypeptide(L)'
;LDPETTIPLSASKLALAGTINSEPLGTPFPLLDMAELMMGISDNTATDHLHALVGRDRIEQTVDAFNFSAPDVLKPFLNISEQFSLYFSFPLATALDYVNGSESYQRQFLQDQIEPITPVMGGPFANTQIFLTGTWRATPTDICRAFAQLRRLPQGSDAIDLVDHALGASAAQPEVRGNWDRVWYKGGSLDGSAGHYVLTHAWMLENAGQDPWVVIAMSNNSTGGIDEFAVQSVTGRMLELVSQMP
;
A
#
# COMPACT_ATOMS: atom_id res chain seq x y z
N LEU A 1 -10.53 14.54 8.89
CA LEU A 1 -10.63 15.63 7.89
C LEU A 1 -11.91 15.38 7.13
N ASP A 2 -12.59 16.43 6.69
CA ASP A 2 -13.80 16.32 5.88
C ASP A 2 -13.45 15.63 4.54
N PRO A 3 -14.17 14.58 4.10
CA PRO A 3 -13.95 13.92 2.80
C PRO A 3 -13.94 14.86 1.58
N GLU A 4 -14.63 16.00 1.67
CA GLU A 4 -14.66 17.03 0.63
C GLU A 4 -13.46 17.99 0.68
N THR A 5 -12.56 17.82 1.65
CA THR A 5 -11.33 18.62 1.72
C THR A 5 -10.50 18.38 0.47
N THR A 6 -10.28 19.43 -0.33
CA THR A 6 -9.49 19.31 -1.56
C THR A 6 -7.99 19.36 -1.29
N ILE A 7 -7.26 18.45 -1.92
CA ILE A 7 -5.80 18.36 -1.93
C ILE A 7 -5.33 18.73 -3.35
N PRO A 8 -4.67 19.88 -3.54
CA PRO A 8 -4.11 20.24 -4.84
C PRO A 8 -2.94 19.33 -5.22
N LEU A 9 -2.92 18.87 -6.47
CA LEU A 9 -1.81 18.10 -7.02
C LEU A 9 -0.51 18.92 -6.97
N SER A 10 0.53 18.39 -6.35
CA SER A 10 1.82 19.04 -6.15
C SER A 10 2.95 18.27 -6.82
N ALA A 11 3.86 19.01 -7.47
CA ALA A 11 5.06 18.46 -8.09
C ALA A 11 5.94 17.72 -7.07
N SER A 12 5.96 18.15 -5.81
CA SER A 12 6.79 17.56 -4.74
C SER A 12 6.25 16.25 -4.16
N LYS A 13 5.14 15.74 -4.71
CA LYS A 13 4.40 14.55 -4.25
C LYS A 13 3.98 13.64 -5.39
N LEU A 14 4.45 13.91 -6.61
CA LEU A 14 4.35 12.96 -7.71
C LEU A 14 5.16 11.73 -7.37
N ALA A 15 4.72 10.56 -7.79
CA ALA A 15 5.45 9.31 -7.57
C ALA A 15 5.38 8.43 -8.82
N LEU A 16 6.44 7.65 -9.05
CA LEU A 16 6.49 6.70 -10.15
C LEU A 16 5.24 5.81 -10.16
N ALA A 17 4.68 5.57 -11.36
CA ALA A 17 3.44 4.82 -11.57
C ALA A 17 2.15 5.42 -10.94
N GLY A 18 2.15 6.69 -10.55
CA GLY A 18 0.90 7.42 -10.31
C GLY A 18 0.18 7.77 -11.61
N THR A 19 -1.11 7.48 -11.69
CA THR A 19 -1.97 7.76 -12.85
C THR A 19 -2.32 9.25 -12.95
N ILE A 20 -2.53 9.90 -11.80
CA ILE A 20 -2.85 11.33 -11.73
C ILE A 20 -1.65 12.25 -11.99
N ASN A 21 -0.46 11.70 -12.24
CA ASN A 21 0.71 12.47 -12.67
C ASN A 21 0.50 13.24 -13.98
N SER A 22 -0.45 12.79 -14.81
CA SER A 22 -0.77 13.42 -16.10
C SER A 22 -1.65 14.66 -15.98
N GLU A 23 -2.25 14.88 -14.82
CA GLU A 23 -3.11 16.02 -14.56
C GLU A 23 -2.30 17.31 -14.32
N PRO A 24 -2.85 18.50 -14.64
CA PRO A 24 -2.17 19.76 -14.37
C PRO A 24 -1.85 19.94 -12.88
N LEU A 25 -0.67 20.46 -12.57
CA LEU A 25 -0.32 20.85 -11.20
C LEU A 25 -1.34 21.88 -10.66
N GLY A 26 -1.70 21.72 -9.39
CA GLY A 26 -2.73 22.52 -8.72
C GLY A 26 -4.16 22.02 -8.95
N THR A 27 -4.37 20.98 -9.77
CA THR A 27 -5.69 20.33 -9.89
C THR A 27 -6.18 19.89 -8.51
N PRO A 28 -7.35 20.36 -8.05
CA PRO A 28 -7.89 20.00 -6.74
C PRO A 28 -8.55 18.61 -6.81
N PHE A 29 -8.11 17.70 -5.95
CA PHE A 29 -8.77 16.41 -5.75
C PHE A 29 -9.43 16.37 -4.38
N PRO A 30 -10.70 15.95 -4.24
CA PRO A 30 -11.27 15.59 -2.96
C PRO A 30 -10.40 14.57 -2.21
N LEU A 31 -10.40 14.63 -0.87
CA LEU A 31 -9.71 13.66 -0.03
C LEU A 31 -10.23 12.24 -0.29
N LEU A 32 -11.55 12.12 -0.50
CA LEU A 32 -12.19 10.86 -0.86
C LEU A 32 -11.62 10.27 -2.15
N ASP A 33 -11.57 11.07 -3.23
CA ASP A 33 -11.02 10.64 -4.53
C ASP A 33 -9.55 10.20 -4.40
N MET A 34 -8.74 10.94 -3.64
CA MET A 34 -7.34 10.55 -3.37
C MET A 34 -7.27 9.20 -2.63
N ALA A 35 -8.18 8.95 -1.68
CA ALA A 35 -8.22 7.69 -0.94
C ALA A 35 -8.70 6.52 -1.82
N GLU A 36 -9.71 6.74 -2.67
CA GLU A 36 -10.20 5.77 -3.64
C GLU A 36 -9.14 5.44 -4.71
N LEU A 37 -8.37 6.42 -5.18
CA LEU A 37 -7.24 6.21 -6.09
C LEU A 37 -6.11 5.40 -5.42
N MET A 38 -5.72 5.78 -4.20
CA MET A 38 -4.72 5.07 -3.40
C MET A 38 -5.10 3.61 -3.16
N MET A 39 -6.35 3.34 -2.79
CA MET A 39 -6.77 1.99 -2.40
C MET A 39 -7.27 1.16 -3.60
N GLY A 40 -8.03 1.76 -4.51
CA GLY A 40 -8.69 1.07 -5.62
C GLY A 40 -7.76 0.69 -6.77
N ILE A 41 -6.87 1.61 -7.18
CA ILE A 41 -5.93 1.39 -8.29
C ILE A 41 -4.46 1.45 -7.87
N SER A 42 -4.19 1.60 -6.57
CA SER A 42 -2.83 1.72 -6.05
C SER A 42 -2.07 2.94 -6.58
N ASP A 43 -2.76 4.09 -6.73
CA ASP A 43 -2.11 5.29 -7.23
C ASP A 43 -1.05 5.80 -6.24
N ASN A 44 0.21 5.69 -6.65
CA ASN A 44 1.35 6.08 -5.82
C ASN A 44 1.43 7.59 -5.56
N THR A 45 0.93 8.41 -6.48
CA THR A 45 0.93 9.88 -6.32
C THR A 45 -0.14 10.29 -5.32
N ALA A 46 -1.34 9.71 -5.41
CA ALA A 46 -2.35 9.91 -4.39
C ALA A 46 -1.84 9.47 -3.00
N THR A 47 -1.15 8.33 -2.94
CA THR A 47 -0.52 7.80 -1.72
C THR A 47 0.46 8.80 -1.10
N ASP A 48 1.40 9.35 -1.88
CA ASP A 48 2.40 10.30 -1.37
C ASP A 48 1.79 11.64 -0.92
N HIS A 49 0.70 12.08 -1.57
CA HIS A 49 -0.07 13.25 -1.11
C HIS A 49 -0.73 12.99 0.25
N LEU A 50 -1.39 11.83 0.41
CA LEU A 50 -2.05 11.47 1.66
C LEU A 50 -1.04 11.22 2.79
N HIS A 51 0.09 10.59 2.50
CA HIS A 51 1.19 10.43 3.46
C HIS A 51 1.71 11.78 3.95
N ALA A 52 1.91 12.74 3.04
CA ALA A 52 2.35 14.08 3.40
C ALA A 52 1.31 14.85 4.23
N LEU A 53 0.02 14.68 3.92
CA LEU A 53 -1.07 15.31 4.68
C LEU A 53 -1.17 14.76 6.11
N VAL A 54 -1.01 13.44 6.28
CA VAL A 54 -1.10 12.77 7.59
C VAL A 54 0.18 12.94 8.41
N GLY A 55 1.34 12.86 7.75
CA GLY A 55 2.66 12.92 8.36
C GLY A 55 3.15 11.56 8.88
N ARG A 56 4.46 11.31 8.72
CA ARG A 56 5.12 10.05 9.06
C ARG A 56 4.86 9.59 10.49
N ASP A 57 4.99 10.50 11.46
CA ASP A 57 4.81 10.17 12.88
C ASP A 57 3.42 9.59 13.18
N ARG A 58 2.36 10.11 12.54
CA ARG A 58 1.00 9.59 12.73
C ARG A 58 0.82 8.24 12.06
N ILE A 59 1.46 8.01 10.92
CA ILE A 59 1.45 6.70 10.24
C ILE A 59 2.17 5.67 11.12
N GLU A 60 3.33 6.00 11.66
CA GLU A 60 4.09 5.12 12.57
C GLU A 60 3.32 4.84 13.86
N GLN A 61 2.65 5.84 14.44
CA GLN A 61 1.74 5.62 15.57
C GLN A 61 0.56 4.70 15.21
N THR A 62 0.09 4.73 13.97
CA THR A 62 -0.96 3.83 13.50
C THR A 62 -0.46 2.40 13.41
N VAL A 63 0.78 2.18 12.94
CA VAL A 63 1.43 0.86 12.95
C VAL A 63 1.49 0.29 14.37
N ASP A 64 1.85 1.11 15.36
CA ASP A 64 1.88 0.71 16.78
C ASP A 64 0.47 0.41 17.30
N ALA A 65 -0.48 1.30 17.06
CA ALA A 65 -1.87 1.14 17.49
C ALA A 65 -2.53 -0.10 16.88
N PHE A 66 -2.13 -0.45 15.65
CA PHE A 66 -2.62 -1.63 14.97
C PHE A 66 -1.95 -2.91 15.45
N ASN A 67 -0.91 -2.83 16.30
CA ASN A 67 -0.22 -3.97 16.92
C ASN A 67 0.33 -4.96 15.89
N PHE A 68 1.09 -4.44 14.92
CA PHE A 68 1.81 -5.25 13.94
C PHE A 68 2.89 -6.10 14.63
N SER A 69 3.17 -7.29 14.10
CA SER A 69 4.08 -8.26 14.72
C SER A 69 5.54 -7.81 14.76
N ALA A 70 5.95 -6.95 13.83
CA ALA A 70 7.29 -6.37 13.74
C ALA A 70 7.21 -4.89 13.30
N PRO A 71 6.80 -3.96 14.18
CA PRO A 71 6.63 -2.56 13.81
C PRO A 71 7.95 -1.91 13.37
N ASP A 72 9.07 -2.35 13.91
CA ASP A 72 10.40 -1.80 13.61
C ASP A 72 10.82 -2.01 12.14
N VAL A 73 10.31 -3.04 11.45
CA VAL A 73 10.61 -3.23 10.02
C VAL A 73 9.84 -2.28 9.10
N LEU A 74 8.89 -1.52 9.67
CA LEU A 74 8.10 -0.50 9.01
C LEU A 74 8.54 0.92 9.41
N LYS A 75 9.57 1.07 10.26
CA LYS A 75 10.04 2.36 10.76
C LYS A 75 11.49 2.62 10.34
N PRO A 76 11.81 3.80 9.78
CA PRO A 76 10.88 4.88 9.45
C PRO A 76 9.88 4.47 8.35
N PHE A 77 8.63 4.90 8.46
CA PHE A 77 7.59 4.51 7.48
C PHE A 77 7.76 5.30 6.21
N LEU A 78 8.45 4.72 5.22
CA LEU A 78 8.73 5.38 3.95
C LEU A 78 7.46 5.69 3.17
N ASN A 79 7.46 6.77 2.41
CA ASN A 79 6.50 7.00 1.34
C ASN A 79 6.98 6.32 0.03
N ILE A 80 6.18 6.39 -1.02
CA ILE A 80 6.47 5.69 -2.28
C ILE A 80 7.74 6.23 -2.93
N SER A 81 7.86 7.55 -3.04
CA SER A 81 9.04 8.19 -3.64
C SER A 81 10.33 7.89 -2.87
N GLU A 82 10.28 7.91 -1.53
CA GLU A 82 11.41 7.55 -0.68
C GLU A 82 11.82 6.09 -0.90
N GLN A 83 10.85 5.19 -1.02
CA GLN A 83 11.16 3.80 -1.29
C GLN A 83 11.83 3.59 -2.64
N PHE A 84 11.27 4.18 -3.69
CA PHE A 84 11.83 4.06 -5.03
C PHE A 84 13.20 4.73 -5.15
N SER A 85 13.54 5.67 -4.28
CA SER A 85 14.88 6.24 -4.21
C SER A 85 15.91 5.16 -3.85
N LEU A 86 15.61 4.28 -2.88
CA LEU A 86 16.48 3.16 -2.52
C LEU A 86 16.69 2.18 -3.68
N TYR A 87 15.66 1.96 -4.48
CA TYR A 87 15.71 1.01 -5.60
C TYR A 87 16.44 1.54 -6.83
N PHE A 88 16.31 2.85 -7.12
CA PHE A 88 16.68 3.39 -8.42
C PHE A 88 17.70 4.53 -8.38
N SER A 89 17.93 5.17 -7.22
CA SER A 89 18.76 6.40 -7.14
C SER A 89 20.13 6.21 -6.52
N PHE A 90 20.33 5.14 -5.73
CA PHE A 90 21.61 4.86 -5.07
C PHE A 90 22.29 3.59 -5.60
N PRO A 91 23.63 3.54 -5.63
CA PRO A 91 24.35 2.29 -5.80
C PRO A 91 23.89 1.24 -4.77
N LEU A 92 23.88 -0.03 -5.14
CA LEU A 92 23.39 -1.11 -4.28
C LEU A 92 24.05 -1.12 -2.89
N ALA A 93 25.36 -0.86 -2.81
CA ALA A 93 26.07 -0.80 -1.52
C ALA A 93 25.48 0.27 -0.58
N THR A 94 25.23 1.47 -1.10
CA THR A 94 24.63 2.58 -0.35
C THR A 94 23.18 2.27 0.05
N ALA A 95 22.40 1.65 -0.84
CA ALA A 95 21.05 1.22 -0.50
C ALA A 95 21.06 0.12 0.58
N LEU A 96 22.03 -0.79 0.55
CA LEU A 96 22.22 -1.81 1.59
C LEU A 96 22.66 -1.22 2.93
N ASP A 97 23.44 -0.14 2.94
CA ASP A 97 23.78 0.56 4.18
C ASP A 97 22.51 1.09 4.87
N TYR A 98 21.56 1.64 4.09
CA TYR A 98 20.23 2.02 4.61
C TYR A 98 19.47 0.81 5.16
N VAL A 99 19.31 -0.25 4.35
CA VAL A 99 18.50 -1.42 4.70
C VAL A 99 19.02 -2.15 5.94
N ASN A 100 20.35 -2.19 6.13
CA ASN A 100 20.99 -2.85 7.27
C ASN A 100 21.30 -1.92 8.44
N GLY A 101 21.05 -0.61 8.29
CA GLY A 101 21.31 0.39 9.31
C GLY A 101 20.34 0.31 10.49
N SER A 102 20.71 0.92 11.61
CA SER A 102 19.78 1.18 12.70
C SER A 102 18.68 2.16 12.28
N GLU A 103 17.56 2.20 12.98
CA GLU A 103 16.50 3.19 12.72
C GLU A 103 17.04 4.63 12.78
N SER A 104 17.94 4.93 13.73
CA SER A 104 18.58 6.25 13.82
C SER A 104 19.41 6.58 12.56
N TYR A 105 20.13 5.61 12.01
CA TYR A 105 20.87 5.77 10.77
C TYR A 105 19.91 5.93 9.59
N GLN A 106 18.84 5.14 9.53
CA GLN A 106 17.82 5.24 8.47
C GLN A 106 17.15 6.60 8.46
N ARG A 107 16.78 7.14 9.64
CA ARG A 107 16.21 8.50 9.74
C ARG A 107 17.19 9.58 9.31
N GLN A 108 18.46 9.46 9.70
CA GLN A 108 19.49 10.38 9.23
C GLN A 108 19.69 10.29 7.71
N PHE A 109 19.80 9.08 7.17
CA PHE A 109 19.96 8.84 5.75
C PHE A 109 18.76 9.37 4.95
N LEU A 110 17.55 9.16 5.46
CA LEU A 110 16.33 9.70 4.88
C LEU A 110 16.41 11.23 4.77
N GLN A 111 16.74 11.93 5.86
CA GLN A 111 16.87 13.39 5.88
C GLN A 111 18.01 13.91 4.98
N ASP A 112 19.18 13.28 5.06
CA ASP A 112 20.40 13.81 4.45
C ASP A 112 20.57 13.40 2.97
N GLN A 113 19.96 12.27 2.55
CA GLN A 113 20.20 11.65 1.24
C GLN A 113 18.92 11.47 0.42
N ILE A 114 17.82 11.01 1.01
CA ILE A 114 16.59 10.67 0.26
C ILE A 114 15.72 11.91 0.05
N GLU A 115 15.34 12.62 1.11
CA GLU A 115 14.45 13.78 1.03
C GLU A 115 14.94 14.83 0.00
N PRO A 116 16.25 15.16 -0.09
CA PRO A 116 16.75 16.14 -1.08
C PRO A 116 16.57 15.75 -2.55
N ILE A 117 16.36 14.47 -2.85
CA ILE A 117 16.24 13.95 -4.23
C ILE A 117 14.82 13.50 -4.57
N THR A 118 13.89 13.55 -3.61
CA THR A 118 12.48 13.16 -3.85
C THR A 118 11.64 14.33 -4.41
N PRO A 119 10.63 14.05 -5.25
CA PRO A 119 10.24 12.72 -5.72
C PRO A 119 11.13 12.17 -6.83
N VAL A 120 11.19 10.84 -6.94
CA VAL A 120 11.92 10.14 -8.00
C VAL A 120 10.95 9.45 -8.96
N MET A 121 11.17 9.66 -10.26
CA MET A 121 10.38 9.05 -11.34
C MET A 121 11.15 7.92 -12.06
N GLY A 122 12.29 7.53 -11.52
CA GLY A 122 13.21 6.55 -12.08
C GLY A 122 14.65 6.91 -11.71
N GLY A 123 15.60 6.09 -12.16
CA GLY A 123 17.01 6.33 -11.92
C GLY A 123 17.91 5.29 -12.61
N PRO A 124 19.24 5.44 -12.52
CA PRO A 124 20.18 4.61 -13.28
C PRO A 124 20.41 3.22 -12.66
N PHE A 125 19.89 2.96 -11.46
CA PHE A 125 20.05 1.68 -10.77
C PHE A 125 18.79 0.81 -10.87
N ALA A 126 18.94 -0.47 -10.55
CA ALA A 126 17.84 -1.43 -10.45
C ALA A 126 18.18 -2.44 -9.34
N ASN A 127 18.08 -2.00 -8.09
CA ASN A 127 18.50 -2.77 -6.92
C ASN A 127 17.47 -3.86 -6.55
N THR A 128 17.17 -4.78 -7.47
CA THR A 128 16.19 -5.87 -7.27
C THR A 128 16.54 -6.78 -6.08
N GLN A 129 17.82 -6.82 -5.69
CA GLN A 129 18.32 -7.57 -4.54
C GLN A 129 17.71 -7.12 -3.21
N ILE A 130 17.19 -5.90 -3.12
CA ILE A 130 16.54 -5.35 -1.92
C ILE A 130 15.02 -5.20 -2.09
N PHE A 131 14.40 -5.73 -3.14
CA PHE A 131 12.94 -5.62 -3.32
C PHE A 131 12.15 -6.27 -2.19
N LEU A 132 12.63 -7.39 -1.64
CA LEU A 132 11.95 -8.14 -0.57
C LEU A 132 12.31 -7.67 0.84
N THR A 133 13.38 -6.89 0.99
CA THR A 133 13.94 -6.51 2.30
C THR A 133 14.01 -5.00 2.50
N GLY A 134 13.90 -4.24 1.41
CA GLY A 134 14.19 -2.82 1.36
C GLY A 134 13.08 -1.90 1.84
N THR A 135 11.88 -2.42 2.14
CA THR A 135 10.83 -1.82 2.99
C THR A 135 9.54 -2.66 3.03
N TRP A 136 8.52 -2.15 3.74
CA TRP A 136 7.13 -2.58 3.90
C TRP A 136 6.94 -4.08 3.86
N ARG A 137 7.25 -4.69 5.01
CA ARG A 137 7.03 -6.10 5.25
C ARG A 137 5.95 -6.24 6.31
N ALA A 138 5.01 -7.13 6.05
CA ALA A 138 3.95 -7.51 6.96
C ALA A 138 3.68 -9.01 6.81
N THR A 139 3.15 -9.64 7.85
CA THR A 139 2.59 -10.99 7.73
C THR A 139 1.13 -10.91 7.26
N PRO A 140 0.55 -12.00 6.72
CA PRO A 140 -0.88 -12.06 6.46
C PRO A 140 -1.72 -11.73 7.71
N THR A 141 -1.27 -12.14 8.90
CA THR A 141 -1.95 -11.82 10.16
C THR A 141 -1.92 -10.31 10.47
N ASP A 142 -0.85 -9.61 10.11
CA ASP A 142 -0.77 -8.15 10.29
C ASP A 142 -1.73 -7.41 9.36
N ILE A 143 -1.85 -7.86 8.11
CA ILE A 143 -2.84 -7.33 7.15
C ILE A 143 -4.27 -7.59 7.65
N CYS A 144 -4.56 -8.82 8.12
CA CYS A 144 -5.85 -9.15 8.72
C CYS A 144 -6.16 -8.26 9.93
N ARG A 145 -5.16 -8.00 10.79
CA ARG A 145 -5.30 -7.09 11.93
C ARG A 145 -5.56 -5.66 11.48
N ALA A 146 -4.94 -5.18 10.41
CA ALA A 146 -5.21 -3.86 9.86
C ALA A 146 -6.68 -3.73 9.41
N PHE A 147 -7.20 -4.70 8.65
CA PHE A 147 -8.63 -4.72 8.30
C PHE A 147 -9.51 -4.76 9.56
N ALA A 148 -9.19 -5.59 10.55
CA ALA A 148 -9.96 -5.68 11.78
C ALA A 148 -9.98 -4.36 12.57
N GLN A 149 -8.88 -3.62 12.60
CA GLN A 149 -8.82 -2.31 13.28
C GLN A 149 -9.61 -1.25 12.53
N LEU A 150 -9.50 -1.22 11.20
CA LEU A 150 -10.31 -0.32 10.36
C LEU A 150 -11.81 -0.61 10.51
N ARG A 151 -12.21 -1.88 10.53
CA ARG A 151 -13.61 -2.32 10.70
C ARG A 151 -14.21 -1.91 12.05
N ARG A 152 -13.36 -1.68 13.06
CA ARG A 152 -13.74 -1.22 14.41
C ARG A 152 -13.86 0.30 14.54
N LEU A 153 -13.62 1.06 13.49
CA LEU A 153 -13.92 2.49 13.49
C LEU A 153 -15.42 2.70 13.83
N PRO A 154 -15.78 3.84 14.46
CA PRO A 154 -17.16 4.10 14.86
C PRO A 154 -18.12 3.99 13.67
N GLN A 155 -19.11 3.11 13.77
CA GLN A 155 -20.05 2.85 12.68
C GLN A 155 -20.95 4.07 12.43
N GLY A 156 -21.12 4.44 11.15
CA GLY A 156 -21.85 5.66 10.74
C GLY A 156 -21.07 6.97 10.94
N SER A 157 -19.74 6.89 11.06
CA SER A 157 -18.88 8.07 11.07
C SER A 157 -18.18 8.26 9.72
N ASP A 158 -17.83 9.51 9.39
CA ASP A 158 -17.06 9.83 8.19
C ASP A 158 -15.78 9.00 8.03
N ALA A 159 -15.19 8.56 9.15
CA ALA A 159 -13.97 7.75 9.14
C ALA A 159 -14.20 6.35 8.59
N ILE A 160 -15.27 5.65 9.00
CA ILE A 160 -15.58 4.34 8.44
C ILE A 160 -16.14 4.48 7.02
N ASP A 161 -16.90 5.54 6.74
CA ASP A 161 -17.44 5.79 5.41
C ASP A 161 -16.30 6.01 4.40
N LEU A 162 -15.30 6.82 4.73
CA LEU A 162 -14.09 7.00 3.91
C LEU A 162 -13.36 5.68 3.66
N VAL A 163 -13.21 4.84 4.69
CA VAL A 163 -12.57 3.53 4.56
C VAL A 163 -13.39 2.60 3.67
N ASP A 164 -14.71 2.58 3.82
CA ASP A 164 -15.63 1.77 3.02
C ASP A 164 -15.58 2.13 1.55
N HIS A 165 -15.57 3.42 1.23
CA HIS A 165 -15.39 3.91 -0.12
C HIS A 165 -14.03 3.52 -0.69
N ALA A 166 -12.95 3.85 0.03
CA ALA A 166 -11.60 3.64 -0.47
C ALA A 166 -11.27 2.15 -0.70
N LEU A 167 -11.46 1.31 0.32
CA LEU A 167 -11.22 -0.13 0.21
C LEU A 167 -12.27 -0.85 -0.64
N GLY A 168 -13.46 -0.28 -0.76
CA GLY A 168 -14.54 -0.76 -1.62
C GLY A 168 -14.42 -0.31 -3.07
N ALA A 169 -13.43 0.49 -3.46
CA ALA A 169 -13.31 1.01 -4.83
C ALA A 169 -12.95 -0.09 -5.87
N SER A 170 -12.40 -1.22 -5.44
CA SER A 170 -12.06 -2.37 -6.29
C SER A 170 -12.38 -3.69 -5.60
N ALA A 171 -12.40 -4.79 -6.36
CA ALA A 171 -12.49 -6.14 -5.84
C ALA A 171 -11.48 -7.11 -6.49
N ALA A 172 -10.71 -6.64 -7.48
CA ALA A 172 -9.73 -7.36 -8.31
C ALA A 172 -10.15 -8.68 -8.99
N GLN A 173 -11.33 -9.22 -8.72
CA GLN A 173 -11.85 -10.40 -9.38
C GLN A 173 -13.34 -10.24 -9.73
N PRO A 174 -13.77 -10.85 -10.84
CA PRO A 174 -15.17 -10.89 -11.22
C PRO A 174 -16.00 -11.64 -10.17
N GLU A 175 -17.30 -11.34 -10.12
CA GLU A 175 -18.28 -12.03 -9.25
C GLU A 175 -18.02 -11.99 -7.73
N VAL A 176 -16.96 -11.34 -7.24
CA VAL A 176 -16.74 -11.21 -5.78
C VAL A 176 -17.78 -10.27 -5.17
N ARG A 177 -17.93 -9.06 -5.73
CA ARG A 177 -18.79 -8.01 -5.14
C ARG A 177 -20.27 -8.42 -5.03
N GLY A 178 -20.76 -9.23 -5.96
CA GLY A 178 -22.16 -9.67 -5.96
C GLY A 178 -22.53 -10.66 -4.84
N ASN A 179 -21.54 -11.24 -4.16
CA ASN A 179 -21.74 -12.28 -3.14
C ASN A 179 -21.70 -11.77 -1.70
N TRP A 180 -21.40 -10.48 -1.48
CA TRP A 180 -21.17 -9.92 -0.14
C TRP A 180 -21.78 -8.53 -0.01
N ASP A 181 -22.31 -8.21 1.16
CA ASP A 181 -22.81 -6.86 1.47
C ASP A 181 -21.67 -5.83 1.53
N ARG A 182 -20.47 -6.25 1.97
CA ARG A 182 -19.26 -5.44 2.00
C ARG A 182 -18.07 -6.23 1.49
N VAL A 183 -17.33 -5.61 0.57
CA VAL A 183 -16.05 -6.09 0.07
C VAL A 183 -15.02 -4.98 0.22
N TRP A 184 -13.97 -5.25 0.98
CA TRP A 184 -12.75 -4.47 0.98
C TRP A 184 -11.66 -5.23 0.26
N TYR A 185 -10.88 -4.52 -0.54
CA TYR A 185 -9.78 -5.12 -1.28
C TYR A 185 -8.56 -4.19 -1.32
N LYS A 186 -7.37 -4.78 -1.24
CA LYS A 186 -6.14 -4.13 -1.67
C LYS A 186 -5.20 -5.13 -2.34
N GLY A 187 -4.70 -4.75 -3.51
CA GLY A 187 -3.60 -5.42 -4.19
C GLY A 187 -2.27 -4.72 -3.95
N GLY A 188 -1.16 -5.41 -4.21
CA GLY A 188 0.16 -4.81 -4.24
C GLY A 188 1.13 -5.66 -5.04
N SER A 189 1.95 -5.02 -5.86
CA SER A 189 3.02 -5.68 -6.61
C SER A 189 4.29 -4.85 -6.56
N LEU A 190 5.42 -5.52 -6.77
CA LEU A 190 6.69 -4.87 -7.06
C LEU A 190 7.35 -5.60 -8.22
N ASP A 191 7.57 -4.86 -9.30
CA ASP A 191 7.95 -5.41 -10.59
C ASP A 191 9.38 -5.05 -10.95
N GLY A 192 10.07 -5.97 -11.62
CA GLY A 192 11.35 -5.70 -12.27
C GLY A 192 11.38 -6.30 -13.66
N SER A 193 12.58 -6.35 -14.27
CA SER A 193 12.73 -6.86 -15.63
C SER A 193 12.34 -8.34 -15.80
N ALA A 194 12.30 -9.11 -14.70
CA ALA A 194 11.88 -10.50 -14.67
C ALA A 194 10.39 -10.68 -14.27
N GLY A 195 9.58 -9.61 -14.29
CA GLY A 195 8.19 -9.63 -13.85
C GLY A 195 8.03 -9.37 -12.35
N HIS A 196 6.98 -9.91 -11.74
CA HIS A 196 6.65 -9.71 -10.33
C HIS A 196 7.68 -10.36 -9.39
N TYR A 197 8.25 -9.56 -8.49
CA TYR A 197 9.05 -10.03 -7.35
C TYR A 197 8.20 -10.15 -6.07
N VAL A 198 7.21 -9.28 -5.94
CA VAL A 198 6.18 -9.30 -4.90
C VAL A 198 4.83 -9.26 -5.60
N LEU A 199 3.90 -10.11 -5.15
CA LEU A 199 2.50 -10.03 -5.54
C LEU A 199 1.63 -10.37 -4.33
N THR A 200 0.75 -9.45 -3.97
CA THR A 200 -0.14 -9.57 -2.81
C THR A 200 -1.56 -9.22 -3.19
N HIS A 201 -2.51 -10.00 -2.70
CA HIS A 201 -3.93 -9.68 -2.68
C HIS A 201 -4.49 -9.89 -1.28
N ALA A 202 -5.33 -8.97 -0.82
CA ALA A 202 -6.02 -9.07 0.45
C ALA A 202 -7.47 -8.61 0.31
N TRP A 203 -8.40 -9.46 0.74
CA TRP A 203 -9.83 -9.18 0.77
C TRP A 203 -10.37 -9.29 2.19
N MET A 204 -11.28 -8.40 2.57
CA MET A 204 -12.20 -8.60 3.69
C MET A 204 -13.63 -8.67 3.12
N LEU A 205 -14.34 -9.74 3.47
CA LEU A 205 -15.63 -10.12 2.90
C LEU A 205 -16.64 -10.25 4.03
N GLU A 206 -17.74 -9.51 3.98
CA GLU A 206 -18.70 -9.45 5.08
C GLU A 206 -20.14 -9.40 4.57
N ASN A 207 -21.00 -10.20 5.21
CA ASN A 207 -22.45 -10.08 5.11
C ASN A 207 -22.99 -9.45 6.39
N ALA A 208 -24.08 -8.69 6.27
CA ALA A 208 -24.69 -8.00 7.39
C ALA A 208 -25.07 -8.99 8.51
N GLY A 209 -24.56 -8.72 9.72
CA GLY A 209 -24.83 -9.54 10.90
C GLY A 209 -23.96 -10.80 11.01
N GLN A 210 -22.97 -10.99 10.13
CA GLN A 210 -21.99 -12.07 10.21
C GLN A 210 -20.58 -11.53 10.49
N ASP A 211 -19.72 -12.39 11.04
CA ASP A 211 -18.30 -12.06 11.17
C ASP A 211 -17.63 -12.06 9.78
N PRO A 212 -16.70 -11.12 9.51
CA PRO A 212 -16.03 -11.04 8.22
C PRO A 212 -15.04 -12.20 8.01
N TRP A 213 -14.91 -12.63 6.75
CA TRP A 213 -13.80 -13.46 6.30
C TRP A 213 -12.68 -12.60 5.73
N VAL A 214 -11.43 -12.96 6.02
CA VAL A 214 -10.26 -12.31 5.44
C VAL A 214 -9.47 -13.33 4.62
N VAL A 215 -9.30 -13.06 3.33
CA VAL A 215 -8.55 -13.90 2.39
C VAL A 215 -7.31 -13.14 1.95
N ILE A 216 -6.13 -13.72 2.15
CA ILE A 216 -4.86 -13.08 1.83
C ILE A 216 -3.98 -14.05 1.05
N ALA A 217 -3.48 -13.61 -0.09
CA ALA A 217 -2.44 -14.30 -0.85
C ALA A 217 -1.21 -13.38 -0.93
N MET A 218 -0.06 -13.88 -0.48
CA MET A 218 1.23 -13.17 -0.54
C MET A 218 2.26 -14.08 -1.20
N SER A 219 2.84 -13.61 -2.29
CA SER A 219 3.86 -14.31 -3.06
C SER A 219 5.10 -13.44 -3.18
N ASN A 220 6.26 -14.02 -2.86
CA ASN A 220 7.56 -13.40 -3.01
C ASN A 220 8.49 -14.30 -3.83
N ASN A 221 9.19 -13.73 -4.79
CA ASN A 221 10.22 -14.41 -5.55
C ASN A 221 11.43 -13.49 -5.74
N SER A 222 12.58 -13.85 -5.17
CA SER A 222 13.80 -13.05 -5.22
C SER A 222 14.41 -12.95 -6.62
N THR A 223 13.99 -13.80 -7.56
CA THR A 223 14.41 -13.74 -8.96
C THR A 223 13.33 -13.16 -9.90
N GLY A 224 12.21 -12.70 -9.35
CA GLY A 224 11.04 -12.31 -10.13
C GLY A 224 10.30 -13.50 -10.75
N GLY A 225 9.30 -13.22 -11.57
CA GLY A 225 8.57 -14.24 -12.34
C GLY A 225 7.47 -14.95 -11.56
N ILE A 226 6.85 -14.29 -10.58
CA ILE A 226 5.60 -14.81 -10.01
C ILE A 226 4.54 -14.87 -11.12
N ASP A 227 3.92 -16.03 -11.30
CA ASP A 227 2.82 -16.24 -12.23
C ASP A 227 1.52 -15.67 -11.63
N GLU A 228 1.11 -14.51 -12.12
CA GLU A 228 -0.12 -13.84 -11.70
C GLU A 228 -1.36 -14.71 -11.94
N PHE A 229 -1.44 -15.44 -13.05
CA PHE A 229 -2.61 -16.27 -13.37
C PHE A 229 -2.72 -17.44 -12.40
N ALA A 230 -1.60 -18.04 -12.00
CA ALA A 230 -1.60 -19.08 -10.97
C ALA A 230 -2.12 -18.55 -9.63
N VAL A 231 -1.66 -17.36 -9.21
CA VAL A 231 -2.13 -16.70 -7.97
C VAL A 231 -3.61 -16.36 -8.06
N GLN A 232 -4.06 -15.78 -9.19
CA GLN A 232 -5.47 -15.45 -9.43
C GLN A 232 -6.36 -16.70 -9.46
N SER A 233 -5.92 -17.80 -10.06
CA SER A 233 -6.68 -19.05 -10.10
C SER A 233 -6.89 -19.64 -8.70
N VAL A 234 -5.84 -19.66 -7.87
CA VAL A 234 -5.94 -20.16 -6.50
C VAL A 234 -6.84 -19.26 -5.65
N THR A 235 -6.65 -17.94 -5.73
CA THR A 235 -7.46 -16.99 -4.97
C THR A 235 -8.91 -16.99 -5.42
N GLY A 236 -9.21 -17.12 -6.71
CA GLY A 236 -10.57 -17.24 -7.21
C GLY A 236 -11.30 -18.45 -6.62
N ARG A 237 -10.62 -19.61 -6.55
CA ARG A 237 -11.19 -20.79 -5.89
C ARG A 237 -11.37 -20.61 -4.38
N MET A 238 -10.45 -19.93 -3.70
CA MET A 238 -10.60 -19.60 -2.27
C MET A 238 -11.83 -18.71 -2.04
N LEU A 239 -12.00 -17.66 -2.84
CA LEU A 239 -13.12 -16.72 -2.76
C LEU A 239 -14.46 -17.42 -3.01
N GLU A 240 -14.52 -18.31 -4.02
CA GLU A 240 -15.69 -19.14 -4.30
C GLU A 240 -16.04 -20.03 -3.09
N LEU A 241 -15.06 -20.72 -2.52
CA LEU A 241 -15.27 -21.59 -1.35
C LEU A 241 -15.73 -20.83 -0.11
N VAL A 242 -15.13 -19.65 0.14
CA VAL A 242 -15.52 -18.80 1.28
C VAL A 242 -16.95 -18.28 1.12
N SER A 243 -17.40 -17.97 -0.10
CA SER A 243 -18.79 -17.55 -0.35
C SER A 243 -19.84 -18.63 -0.08
N GLN A 244 -19.42 -19.88 0.06
CA GLN A 244 -20.29 -21.02 0.37
C GLN A 244 -20.25 -21.40 1.85
N MET A 245 -19.41 -20.74 2.65
CA MET A 245 -19.35 -20.98 4.09
C MET A 245 -20.58 -20.37 4.79
N PRO A 246 -21.08 -21.03 5.85
CA PRO A 246 -22.29 -20.61 6.55
C PRO A 246 -22.13 -19.28 7.31
#